data_AF-A0A554KG79-F1
#
_entry.id   AF-A0A554KG79-F1
#
_cell.length_a   1.000
_cell.length_b   1.000
_cell.length_c   1.000
_cell.angle_alpha   90.00
_cell.angle_beta   90.00
_cell.angle_gamma   90.00
#
_symmetry.space_group_name_H-M   'P 1'
#
loop_
_entity.id
_entity.type
_entity.pdbx_description
1 polymer ?
#
loop_
_entity_poly.entity_id
_entity_poly.type
_entity_poly.pdbx_seq_one_letter_code
_entity_poly.pdbx_strand_id
1 'polypeptide(L)'
;MDARRVREYRLHMTSLQRSLRELTASPKDTAIFLLRAAVGAIFLYHGSQKWILWGSEGEGIPRPLFFTILALSIIEPIAGILTIAGIAVQRAALVFILIMASALTLKVTTNQPFESWELDFLLLAASLVLFAFAPNSVKARKPPASRGKKRR
;
A
#
# COMPACT_ATOMS: atom_id res chain seq x y z
N MET A 1 44.45 -29.43 -8.28
CA MET A 1 43.62 -28.38 -7.63
C MET A 1 42.76 -29.07 -6.56
N ASP A 2 42.79 -28.61 -5.30
CA ASP A 2 42.17 -29.30 -4.16
C ASP A 2 40.63 -29.17 -4.17
N ALA A 3 39.93 -30.31 -4.07
CA ALA A 3 38.47 -30.39 -4.07
C ALA A 3 37.82 -29.55 -2.95
N ARG A 4 38.50 -29.37 -1.81
CA ARG A 4 38.01 -28.50 -0.73
C ARG A 4 37.94 -27.04 -1.16
N ARG A 5 38.96 -26.57 -1.87
CA ARG A 5 39.08 -25.18 -2.32
C ARG A 5 38.02 -24.84 -3.38
N VAL A 6 37.69 -25.79 -4.26
CA VAL A 6 36.61 -25.65 -5.26
C VAL A 6 35.23 -25.55 -4.58
N ARG A 7 35.00 -26.31 -3.52
CA ARG A 7 33.74 -26.28 -2.76
C ARG A 7 33.54 -24.95 -2.03
N GLU A 8 34.58 -24.41 -1.39
CA GLU A 8 34.54 -23.10 -0.73
C GLU A 8 34.26 -21.97 -1.72
N TYR A 9 34.91 -21.98 -2.89
CA TYR A 9 34.67 -21.00 -3.94
C TYR A 9 33.22 -21.02 -4.43
N ARG A 10 32.66 -22.23 -4.64
CA ARG A 10 31.26 -22.39 -5.05
C ARG A 10 30.30 -21.86 -3.97
N LEU A 11 30.58 -22.13 -2.70
CA LEU A 11 29.77 -21.62 -1.58
C LEU A 11 29.80 -20.09 -1.52
N HIS A 12 30.99 -19.48 -1.61
CA HIS A 12 31.13 -18.01 -1.64
C HIS A 12 30.41 -17.38 -2.83
N MET A 13 30.53 -17.98 -4.03
CA MET A 13 29.85 -17.50 -5.22
C MET A 13 28.33 -17.56 -5.07
N THR A 14 27.79 -18.66 -4.52
CA THR A 14 26.36 -18.77 -4.25
C THR A 14 25.86 -17.79 -3.20
N SER A 15 26.66 -17.48 -2.16
CA SER A 15 26.27 -16.46 -1.18
C SER A 15 26.27 -15.05 -1.78
N LEU A 16 27.26 -14.72 -2.62
CA LEU A 16 27.32 -13.43 -3.31
C LEU A 16 26.14 -13.27 -4.27
N GLN A 17 25.84 -14.29 -5.07
CA GLN A 17 24.66 -14.26 -5.95
C GLN A 17 23.36 -14.08 -5.17
N ARG A 18 23.24 -14.69 -3.98
CA ARG A 18 22.09 -14.50 -3.09
C ARG A 18 22.03 -13.05 -2.58
N SER A 19 23.14 -12.49 -2.10
CA SER A 19 23.20 -11.10 -1.63
C SER A 19 22.92 -10.10 -2.75
N LEU A 20 23.39 -10.34 -3.98
CA LEU A 20 23.09 -9.48 -5.14
C LEU A 20 21.62 -9.54 -5.55
N ARG A 21 20.99 -10.73 -5.49
CA ARG A 21 19.54 -10.88 -5.67
C ARG A 21 18.72 -10.23 -4.55
N GLU A 22 19.30 -10.09 -3.37
CA GLU A 22 18.66 -9.41 -2.24
C GLU A 22 18.83 -7.90 -2.27
N LEU A 23 19.88 -7.40 -2.93
CA LEU A 23 20.13 -5.97 -3.13
C LEU A 23 19.29 -5.38 -4.28
N THR A 24 18.83 -6.22 -5.20
CA THR A 24 17.95 -5.83 -6.30
C THR A 24 16.50 -6.01 -5.87
N ALA A 25 15.69 -4.96 -6.01
CA ALA A 25 14.26 -5.06 -5.75
C ALA A 25 13.64 -6.05 -6.73
N SER A 26 12.86 -7.00 -6.22
CA SER A 26 12.11 -7.93 -7.08
C SER A 26 11.10 -7.13 -7.91
N PRO A 27 10.82 -7.52 -9.17
CA PRO A 27 9.77 -6.89 -9.96
C PRO A 27 8.41 -6.82 -9.23
N LYS A 28 8.12 -7.84 -8.40
CA LYS A 28 6.94 -7.85 -7.52
C LYS A 28 6.97 -6.71 -6.50
N ASP A 29 8.11 -6.48 -5.87
CA ASP A 29 8.27 -5.45 -4.84
C ASP A 29 8.12 -4.06 -5.47
N THR A 30 8.69 -3.86 -6.66
CA THR A 30 8.50 -2.64 -7.46
C THR A 30 7.05 -2.43 -7.83
N ALA A 31 6.34 -3.46 -8.31
CA ALA A 31 4.94 -3.35 -8.69
C ALA A 31 4.04 -2.98 -7.49
N ILE A 32 4.25 -3.61 -6.34
CA ILE A 32 3.51 -3.28 -5.11
C ILE A 32 3.84 -1.87 -4.61
N PHE A 33 5.10 -1.44 -4.72
CA PHE A 33 5.49 -0.07 -4.38
C PHE A 33 4.76 0.96 -5.26
N LEU A 34 4.75 0.75 -6.58
CA LEU A 34 4.06 1.63 -7.52
C LEU A 34 2.55 1.65 -7.27
N LEU A 35 1.95 0.48 -7.02
CA LEU A 35 0.53 0.38 -6.69
C LEU A 35 0.19 1.17 -5.42
N ARG A 36 1.02 1.07 -4.38
CA ARG A 36 0.86 1.86 -3.14
C ARG A 36 0.98 3.36 -3.40
N ALA A 37 1.98 3.78 -4.17
CA ALA A 37 2.19 5.17 -4.50
C ALA A 37 0.98 5.75 -5.26
N ALA A 38 0.50 5.03 -6.29
CA ALA A 38 -0.66 5.44 -7.07
C ALA A 38 -1.94 5.50 -6.24
N VAL A 39 -2.32 4.40 -5.58
CA VAL A 39 -3.54 4.35 -4.76
C VAL A 39 -3.48 5.37 -3.63
N GLY A 40 -2.36 5.44 -2.91
CA GLY A 40 -2.19 6.38 -1.81
C GLY A 40 -2.25 7.85 -2.26
N ALA A 41 -1.69 8.19 -3.43
CA ALA A 41 -1.77 9.54 -3.99
C ALA A 41 -3.20 9.91 -4.39
N ILE A 42 -3.96 8.97 -4.98
CA ILE A 42 -5.35 9.17 -5.34
C ILE A 42 -6.20 9.46 -4.09
N PHE A 43 -6.11 8.63 -3.05
CA PHE A 43 -6.85 8.88 -1.80
C PHE A 43 -6.42 10.16 -1.08
N LEU A 44 -5.14 10.51 -1.15
CA LEU A 44 -4.64 11.78 -0.62
C LEU A 44 -5.28 12.99 -1.34
N TYR A 45 -5.35 12.92 -2.67
CA TYR A 45 -6.01 13.93 -3.48
C TYR A 45 -7.53 13.98 -3.23
N HIS A 46 -8.24 12.86 -3.32
CA HIS A 46 -9.68 12.80 -3.11
C HIS A 46 -10.11 13.24 -1.70
N GLY A 47 -9.31 12.93 -0.68
CA GLY A 47 -9.58 13.34 0.69
C GLY A 47 -9.36 14.85 0.88
N SER A 48 -8.25 15.38 0.35
CA SER A 48 -7.95 16.81 0.45
C SER A 48 -8.91 17.71 -0.33
N GLN A 49 -9.47 17.24 -1.44
CA GLN A 49 -10.53 17.97 -2.16
C GLN A 49 -11.75 18.29 -1.29
N LYS A 50 -12.05 17.44 -0.29
CA LYS A 50 -13.19 17.63 0.62
C LYS A 50 -12.96 18.72 1.66
N TRP A 51 -11.74 19.25 1.81
CA TRP A 51 -11.47 20.34 2.75
C TRP A 51 -12.18 21.65 2.38
N ILE A 52 -12.55 21.82 1.10
CA ILE A 52 -13.36 22.96 0.66
C ILE A 52 -14.74 22.99 1.36
N LEU A 53 -15.22 21.84 1.86
CA LEU A 53 -16.52 21.69 2.50
C LEU A 53 -16.47 21.85 4.03
N TRP A 54 -15.33 22.19 4.63
CA TRP A 54 -15.22 22.28 6.10
C TRP A 54 -16.06 23.40 6.73
N GLY A 55 -16.50 24.39 5.94
CA GLY A 55 -17.35 25.49 6.39
C GLY A 55 -18.79 25.46 5.86
N SER A 56 -19.17 24.47 5.06
CA SER A 56 -20.46 24.45 4.35
C SER A 56 -21.61 23.87 5.18
N GLU A 57 -21.55 23.95 6.52
CA GLU A 57 -22.63 23.45 7.37
C GLU A 57 -23.89 24.30 7.14
N GLY A 58 -25.01 23.65 6.79
CA GLY A 58 -26.29 24.33 6.58
C GLY A 58 -26.54 24.80 5.13
N GLU A 59 -25.62 24.57 4.20
CA GLU A 59 -25.79 24.88 2.76
C GLU A 59 -26.68 23.86 2.01
N GLY A 60 -27.73 23.34 2.67
CA GLY A 60 -28.61 22.32 2.09
C GLY A 60 -28.06 20.89 2.09
N ILE A 61 -26.85 20.67 2.62
CA ILE A 61 -26.29 19.33 2.82
C ILE A 61 -26.93 18.70 4.08
N PRO A 62 -27.52 17.49 3.99
CA PRO A 62 -28.02 16.79 5.17
C PRO A 62 -26.92 16.60 6.21
N ARG A 63 -27.19 16.92 7.48
CA ARG A 63 -26.21 16.83 8.59
C ARG A 63 -25.44 15.50 8.65
N PRO A 64 -26.07 14.32 8.51
CA PRO A 64 -25.33 13.05 8.53
C PRO A 64 -24.32 12.92 7.38
N LEU A 65 -24.67 13.44 6.20
CA LEU A 65 -23.78 13.45 5.04
C LEU A 65 -22.61 14.41 5.26
N PHE A 66 -22.86 15.59 5.83
CA PHE A 66 -21.82 16.55 6.17
C PHE A 66 -20.74 15.95 7.08
N PHE A 67 -21.14 15.31 8.19
CA PHE A 67 -20.17 14.67 9.10
C PHE A 67 -19.43 13.49 8.45
N THR A 68 -20.09 12.76 7.54
CA THR A 68 -19.44 11.69 6.77
C THR A 68 -18.35 12.26 5.86
N ILE A 69 -18.64 13.34 5.15
CA ILE A 69 -17.67 14.03 4.28
C ILE A 69 -16.49 14.55 5.10
N LEU A 70 -16.74 15.16 6.26
CA LEU A 70 -15.68 15.63 7.16
C LEU A 70 -14.79 14.48 7.62
N ALA A 71 -15.38 13.36 8.06
CA ALA A 71 -14.61 12.19 8.46
C ALA A 71 -13.74 11.65 7.31
N LEU A 72 -14.32 11.49 6.11
CA LEU A 72 -13.59 11.04 4.92
C LEU A 72 -12.45 11.99 4.53
N SER A 73 -12.65 13.30 4.69
CA SER A 73 -11.64 14.31 4.39
C SER A 73 -10.38 14.23 5.27
N ILE A 74 -10.46 13.52 6.41
CA ILE A 74 -9.33 13.30 7.32
C ILE A 74 -8.80 11.86 7.16
N ILE A 75 -9.71 10.89 7.10
CA ILE A 75 -9.37 9.47 7.05
C ILE A 75 -8.65 9.12 5.73
N GLU A 76 -9.15 9.61 4.58
CA GLU A 76 -8.56 9.28 3.28
C GLU A 76 -7.13 9.81 3.13
N PRO A 77 -6.82 11.08 3.48
CA PRO A 77 -5.44 11.58 3.42
C PRO A 77 -4.49 10.85 4.34
N ILE A 78 -4.90 10.57 5.58
CA ILE A 78 -4.06 9.86 6.54
C ILE A 78 -3.77 8.44 6.05
N ALA A 79 -4.79 7.71 5.60
CA ALA A 79 -4.61 6.38 5.04
C ALA A 79 -3.76 6.41 3.75
N GLY A 80 -3.91 7.45 2.92
CA GLY A 80 -3.08 7.69 1.73
C GLY A 80 -1.60 7.82 2.08
N ILE A 81 -1.29 8.69 3.03
CA ILE A 81 0.09 8.92 3.53
C ILE A 81 0.67 7.63 4.10
N LEU A 82 -0.07 6.91 4.95
CA LEU A 82 0.37 5.65 5.53
C LEU A 82 0.68 4.59 4.45
N THR A 83 -0.17 4.51 3.42
CA THR A 83 0.02 3.61 2.28
C THR A 83 1.27 3.93 1.48
N ILE A 84 1.50 5.21 1.17
CA ILE A 84 2.70 5.68 0.48
C ILE A 84 3.95 5.37 1.32
N ALA A 85 3.93 5.72 2.61
CA ALA A 85 5.03 5.48 3.54
C ALA A 85 5.31 3.98 3.78
N GLY A 86 4.34 3.10 3.50
CA GLY A 86 4.48 1.66 3.72
C GLY A 86 4.24 1.23 5.15
N ILE A 87 3.54 2.07 5.90
CA ILE A 87 3.23 1.89 7.30
C ILE A 87 1.78 1.42 7.38
N ALA A 88 1.55 0.27 8.01
CA ALA A 88 0.22 -0.29 8.21
C ALA A 88 -0.63 -0.40 6.92
N VAL A 89 0.01 -0.73 5.78
CA VAL A 89 -0.61 -0.74 4.45
C VAL A 89 -1.88 -1.59 4.40
N GLN A 90 -1.91 -2.77 5.03
CA GLN A 90 -3.13 -3.60 5.07
C GLN A 90 -4.28 -2.91 5.80
N ARG A 91 -4.01 -2.18 6.90
CA ARG A 91 -5.06 -1.46 7.63
C ARG A 91 -5.58 -0.28 6.81
N ALA A 92 -4.68 0.48 6.17
CA ALA A 92 -5.06 1.56 5.27
C ALA A 92 -5.86 1.04 4.05
N ALA A 93 -5.43 -0.08 3.46
CA ALA A 93 -6.14 -0.73 2.37
C ALA A 93 -7.55 -1.20 2.78
N LEU A 94 -7.72 -1.70 4.01
CA LEU A 94 -9.05 -2.05 4.52
C LEU A 94 -9.97 -0.83 4.59
N VAL A 95 -9.46 0.31 5.03
CA VAL A 95 -10.20 1.58 5.02
C VAL A 95 -10.61 1.94 3.59
N PHE A 96 -9.69 1.89 2.63
CA PHE A 96 -10.00 2.15 1.22
C PHE A 96 -11.06 1.20 0.66
N ILE A 97 -10.98 -0.09 0.96
CA ILE A 97 -11.99 -1.09 0.55
C ILE A 97 -13.37 -0.68 1.04
N LEU A 98 -13.51 -0.31 2.32
CA LEU A 98 -14.79 0.08 2.89
C LEU A 98 -15.35 1.35 2.22
N ILE A 99 -14.49 2.35 1.98
CA ILE A 99 -14.90 3.61 1.33
C ILE A 99 -15.33 3.34 -0.12
N MET A 100 -14.53 2.61 -0.90
CA MET A 100 -14.83 2.33 -2.30
C MET A 100 -16.03 1.40 -2.48
N ALA A 101 -16.16 0.36 -1.64
CA ALA A 101 -17.33 -0.52 -1.68
C ALA A 101 -18.62 0.26 -1.39
N SER A 102 -18.58 1.18 -0.43
CA SER A 102 -19.72 2.04 -0.10
C SER A 102 -20.06 3.00 -1.25
N ALA A 103 -19.06 3.69 -1.80
CA ALA A 103 -19.24 4.62 -2.91
C ALA A 103 -19.77 3.91 -4.18
N LEU A 104 -19.17 2.77 -4.53
CA LEU A 104 -19.57 1.95 -5.67
C LEU A 104 -21.01 1.46 -5.51
N THR A 105 -21.37 0.92 -4.34
CA THR A 105 -22.74 0.46 -4.06
C THR A 105 -23.73 1.60 -4.24
N LEU A 106 -23.43 2.80 -3.73
CA LEU A 106 -24.30 3.95 -3.84
C LEU A 106 -24.49 4.39 -5.30
N LYS A 107 -23.40 4.49 -6.08
CA LYS A 107 -23.47 4.88 -7.51
C LYS A 107 -24.19 3.84 -8.36
N VAL A 108 -23.92 2.56 -8.15
CA VAL A 108 -24.57 1.46 -8.90
C VAL A 108 -26.06 1.38 -8.56
N THR A 109 -26.44 1.45 -7.28
CA THR A 109 -27.85 1.37 -6.86
C THR A 109 -28.66 2.61 -7.25
N THR A 110 -28.01 3.75 -7.48
CA THR A 110 -28.63 4.97 -8.01
C THR A 110 -28.56 5.07 -9.54
N ASN A 111 -28.26 3.96 -10.23
CA ASN A 111 -28.19 3.85 -11.70
C ASN A 111 -27.30 4.91 -12.36
N GLN A 112 -26.20 5.29 -11.71
CA GLN A 112 -25.21 6.17 -12.31
C GLN A 112 -24.47 5.42 -13.45
N PRO A 113 -24.09 6.14 -14.52
CA PRO A 113 -23.43 5.53 -15.68
C PRO A 113 -22.05 4.98 -15.30
N PHE A 114 -21.52 4.03 -16.08
CA PHE A 114 -20.25 3.32 -15.77
C PHE A 114 -19.10 4.29 -15.55
N GLU A 115 -19.02 5.34 -16.35
CA GLU A 115 -18.02 6.40 -16.31
C GLU A 115 -17.96 7.12 -14.96
N SER A 116 -19.05 7.09 -14.18
CA SER A 116 -19.09 7.68 -12.84
C SER A 116 -18.44 6.81 -11.76
N TRP A 117 -18.36 5.50 -11.97
CA TRP A 117 -17.96 4.52 -10.95
C TRP A 117 -16.84 3.56 -11.39
N GLU A 118 -16.38 3.63 -12.64
CA GLU A 118 -15.27 2.81 -13.15
C GLU A 118 -13.99 2.96 -12.31
N LEU A 119 -13.69 4.19 -11.88
CA LEU A 119 -12.53 4.49 -11.04
C LEU A 119 -12.71 3.89 -9.64
N ASP A 120 -13.91 3.97 -9.07
CA ASP A 120 -14.20 3.40 -7.74
C ASP A 120 -14.03 1.87 -7.77
N PHE A 121 -14.50 1.23 -8.84
CA PHE A 121 -14.33 -0.20 -9.05
C PHE A 121 -12.85 -0.59 -9.19
N LEU A 122 -12.07 0.17 -9.98
CA LEU A 122 -10.64 -0.05 -10.15
C LEU A 122 -9.89 0.14 -8.83
N LEU A 123 -10.23 1.18 -8.06
CA LEU A 123 -9.62 1.47 -6.76
C LEU A 123 -10.00 0.42 -5.70
N LEU A 124 -11.22 -0.12 -5.75
CA LEU A 124 -11.63 -1.25 -4.92
C LEU A 124 -10.76 -2.49 -5.22
N ALA A 125 -10.61 -2.84 -6.49
CA ALA A 125 -9.77 -3.96 -6.91
C ALA A 125 -8.30 -3.76 -6.52
N ALA A 126 -7.75 -2.56 -6.76
CA ALA A 126 -6.39 -2.19 -6.37
C ALA A 126 -6.18 -2.28 -4.85
N SER A 127 -7.16 -1.83 -4.07
CA SER A 127 -7.11 -1.88 -2.60
C SER A 127 -7.18 -3.32 -2.07
N LEU A 128 -7.95 -4.20 -2.73
CA LEU A 128 -7.94 -5.64 -2.43
C LEU A 128 -6.58 -6.28 -2.68
N VAL A 129 -5.91 -5.92 -3.78
CA VAL A 129 -4.53 -6.37 -4.07
C VAL A 129 -3.56 -5.88 -2.99
N LEU A 130 -3.66 -4.61 -2.59
CA LEU A 130 -2.83 -4.08 -1.49
C LEU A 130 -3.12 -4.79 -0.16
N PHE A 131 -4.38 -5.03 0.17
CA PHE A 131 -4.76 -5.75 1.38
C PHE A 131 -4.18 -7.18 1.40
N ALA A 132 -4.28 -7.90 0.29
CA ALA A 132 -3.85 -9.28 0.19
C ALA A 132 -2.31 -9.45 0.11
N PHE A 133 -1.63 -8.54 -0.59
CA PHE A 133 -0.23 -8.77 -1.00
C PHE A 133 0.77 -7.74 -0.47
N ALA A 134 0.33 -6.63 0.13
CA ALA A 134 1.27 -5.67 0.70
C ALA A 134 1.94 -6.23 1.99
N PRO A 135 3.26 -6.01 2.17
CA PRO A 135 3.95 -6.41 3.39
C PRO A 135 3.41 -5.68 4.62
N ASN A 136 3.26 -6.41 5.74
CA ASN A 136 2.73 -5.88 6.99
C ASN A 136 3.70 -5.03 7.83
N SER A 137 4.94 -4.89 7.38
CA SER A 137 5.98 -4.13 8.06
C SER A 137 7.26 -4.16 7.22
N VAL A 138 8.00 -3.06 7.24
CA VAL A 138 9.44 -3.10 6.94
C VAL A 138 10.08 -3.92 8.06
N LYS A 139 10.16 -5.25 7.92
CA LYS A 139 10.96 -6.04 8.86
C LYS A 139 12.41 -5.59 8.68
N ALA A 140 12.94 -4.90 9.68
CA ALA A 140 14.37 -4.57 9.73
C ALA A 140 15.15 -5.86 9.54
N ARG A 141 15.90 -5.93 8.44
CA ARG A 141 16.62 -7.13 8.01
C ARG A 141 17.75 -7.38 9.01
N LYS A 142 17.62 -8.42 9.85
CA LYS A 142 18.64 -8.75 10.86
C LYS A 142 19.94 -9.10 10.12
N PRO A 143 21.08 -8.42 10.38
CA PRO A 143 22.33 -8.73 9.70
C PRO A 143 22.72 -10.18 10.00
N PRO A 144 23.37 -10.88 9.04
CA PRO A 144 23.79 -12.26 9.23
C PRO A 144 24.68 -12.33 10.46
N ALA A 145 24.33 -13.23 11.39
CA ALA A 145 25.15 -13.49 12.57
C ALA A 145 26.56 -13.85 12.09
N SER A 146 27.54 -13.01 12.44
CA SER A 146 28.94 -13.34 12.20
C SER A 146 29.21 -14.64 12.95
N ARG A 147 29.44 -15.73 12.20
CA ARG A 147 29.91 -16.99 12.79
C ARG A 147 31.32 -16.72 13.30
N GLY A 148 31.41 -16.34 14.57
CA GLY A 148 32.64 -16.23 15.32
C GLY A 148 33.42 -17.54 15.17
N LYS A 149 34.53 -17.45 14.44
CA LYS A 149 35.47 -18.55 14.22
C LYS A 149 36.10 -18.87 15.57
N LYS A 150 35.59 -19.89 16.27
CA LYS A 150 36.30 -20.47 17.43
C LYS A 150 37.61 -21.06 16.90
N ARG A 151 38.69 -20.28 16.98
CA ARG A 151 40.04 -20.81 16.96
C ARG A 151 40.26 -21.46 18.33
N ARG A 152 40.37 -22.79 18.32
CA ARG A 152 41.01 -23.56 19.39
C ARG A 152 42.51 -23.50 19.17
#